data_AF-U6DIT5-F1
#
_entry.id   AF-U6DIT5-F1
#
_cell.length_a   1.000
_cell.length_b   1.000
_cell.length_c   1.000
_cell.angle_alpha   90.00
_cell.angle_beta   90.00
_cell.angle_gamma   90.00
#
_symmetry.space_group_name_H-M   'P 1'
#
loop_
_entity.id
_entity.type
_entity.pdbx_description
1 polymer ?
#
loop_
_entity_poly.entity_id
_entity_poly.type
_entity_poly.pdbx_seq_one_letter_code
_entity_poly.pdbx_strand_id
1 'polypeptide(L)'
;QKCLECLTQFLEEQQSVLLAQLEKLDGDILRQRDAFDVLVSEEICRFSSLISELEEKNRRPARELLTDIRSTLIRCETRKCRKPEAVSPELGQRIRDFPQQAVPLRREMEMFLEKLCCELDSEPADICLD
;
A
#
# COMPACT_ATOMS: atom_id res chain seq x y z
N GLN A 1 -36.91 8.11 -17.35
CA GLN A 1 -36.40 6.71 -17.33
C GLN A 1 -34.98 6.60 -17.88
N LYS A 2 -34.76 6.86 -19.19
CA LYS A 2 -33.48 6.60 -19.90
C LYS A 2 -32.23 7.30 -19.31
N CYS A 3 -32.39 8.49 -18.73
CA CYS A 3 -31.28 9.23 -18.11
C CYS A 3 -30.78 8.56 -16.82
N LEU A 4 -31.69 7.97 -16.04
CA LEU A 4 -31.35 7.27 -14.81
C LEU A 4 -30.57 5.97 -15.10
N GLU A 5 -30.99 5.24 -16.14
CA GLU A 5 -30.33 4.00 -16.60
C GLU A 5 -28.89 4.28 -17.08
N CYS A 6 -28.67 5.36 -17.84
CA CYS A 6 -27.32 5.75 -18.26
C CYS A 6 -26.43 6.17 -17.09
N LEU A 7 -26.98 6.84 -16.07
CA LEU A 7 -26.24 7.21 -14.87
C LEU A 7 -25.81 5.96 -14.08
N THR A 8 -26.73 5.03 -13.85
CA THR A 8 -26.43 3.78 -13.14
C THR A 8 -25.30 3.02 -13.83
N GLN A 9 -25.39 2.85 -15.16
CA GLN A 9 -24.34 2.19 -15.95
C GLN A 9 -22.99 2.90 -15.81
N PHE A 10 -22.97 4.24 -15.87
CA PHE A 10 -21.74 5.02 -15.70
C PHE A 10 -21.14 4.82 -14.30
N LEU A 11 -21.96 4.80 -13.24
CA LEU A 11 -21.47 4.59 -11.87
C LEU A 11 -20.92 3.19 -11.67
N GLU A 12 -21.56 2.17 -12.23
CA GLU A 12 -21.05 0.79 -12.22
C GLU A 12 -19.69 0.70 -12.92
N GLU A 13 -19.53 1.36 -14.07
CA GLU A 13 -18.25 1.45 -14.77
C GLU A 13 -17.18 2.15 -13.93
N GLN A 14 -17.48 3.31 -13.34
CA GLN A 14 -16.53 4.02 -12.47
C GLN A 14 -16.16 3.21 -11.22
N GLN A 15 -17.13 2.53 -10.61
CA GLN A 15 -16.89 1.64 -9.48
C GLN A 15 -15.95 0.50 -9.88
N SER A 16 -16.18 -0.13 -11.04
CA SER A 16 -15.34 -1.21 -11.55
C SER A 16 -13.88 -0.75 -11.76
N VAL A 17 -13.69 0.48 -12.27
CA VAL A 17 -12.37 1.07 -12.47
C VAL A 17 -11.66 1.31 -11.14
N LEU A 18 -12.34 1.90 -10.16
CA LEU A 18 -11.77 2.15 -8.83
C LEU A 18 -11.41 0.83 -8.12
N LEU A 19 -12.26 -0.20 -8.23
CA LEU A 19 -11.97 -1.52 -7.68
C LEU A 19 -10.74 -2.16 -8.33
N ALA A 20 -10.62 -2.13 -9.66
CA ALA A 20 -9.45 -2.66 -10.35
C ALA A 20 -8.16 -1.91 -9.96
N GLN A 21 -8.25 -0.60 -9.76
CA GLN A 21 -7.11 0.21 -9.28
C GLN A 21 -6.74 -0.12 -7.82
N LEU A 22 -7.73 -0.39 -6.96
CA LEU A 22 -7.52 -0.82 -5.58
C LEU A 22 -6.86 -2.21 -5.54
N GLU A 23 -7.36 -3.18 -6.29
CA GLU A 23 -6.76 -4.52 -6.39
C GLU A 23 -5.30 -4.46 -6.84
N LYS A 24 -5.00 -3.60 -7.81
CA LYS A 24 -3.62 -3.36 -8.24
C LYS A 24 -2.77 -2.77 -7.13
N LEU A 25 -3.30 -1.81 -6.36
CA LEU A 25 -2.60 -1.20 -5.24
C LEU A 25 -2.33 -2.22 -4.13
N ASP A 26 -3.31 -3.06 -3.78
CA ASP A 26 -3.15 -4.16 -2.83
C ASP A 26 -2.08 -5.15 -3.30
N GLY A 27 -2.08 -5.48 -4.59
CA GLY A 27 -1.02 -6.31 -5.19
C GLY A 27 0.37 -5.69 -5.08
N ASP A 28 0.50 -4.36 -5.25
CA ASP A 28 1.77 -3.65 -5.05
C ASP A 28 2.22 -3.70 -3.59
N ILE A 29 1.29 -3.53 -2.64
CA ILE A 29 1.55 -3.62 -1.19
C ILE A 29 2.03 -5.02 -0.81
N LEU A 30 1.34 -6.06 -1.26
CA LEU A 30 1.70 -7.45 -0.98
C LEU A 30 3.09 -7.78 -1.53
N ARG A 31 3.40 -7.37 -2.76
CA ARG A 31 4.73 -7.59 -3.36
C ARG A 31 5.83 -6.90 -2.56
N GLN A 32 5.60 -5.67 -2.10
CA GLN A 32 6.58 -4.97 -1.28
C GLN A 32 6.76 -5.64 0.10
N ARG A 33 5.66 -6.06 0.73
CA ARG A 33 5.71 -6.83 1.98
C ARG A 33 6.52 -8.11 1.79
N ASP A 34 6.25 -8.89 0.76
CA ASP A 34 6.95 -10.16 0.51
C ASP A 34 8.46 -9.94 0.30
N ALA A 35 8.83 -8.89 -0.44
CA ALA A 35 10.23 -8.52 -0.61
C ALA A 35 10.89 -8.10 0.73
N PHE A 36 10.17 -7.35 1.56
CA PHE A 36 10.62 -6.96 2.89
C PHE A 36 10.80 -8.18 3.81
N ASP A 37 9.84 -9.12 3.82
CA ASP A 37 9.87 -10.33 4.62
C ASP A 37 11.06 -11.22 4.26
N VAL A 38 11.36 -11.36 2.97
CA VAL A 38 12.57 -12.07 2.49
C VAL A 38 13.83 -11.42 3.04
N LEU A 39 13.97 -10.09 2.89
CA LEU A 39 15.15 -9.37 3.36
C LEU A 39 15.35 -9.48 4.88
N VAL A 40 14.26 -9.36 5.64
CA VAL A 40 14.31 -9.51 7.10
C VAL A 40 14.66 -10.94 7.49
N SER A 41 14.09 -11.94 6.82
CA SER A 41 14.40 -13.35 7.07
C SER A 41 15.88 -13.67 6.79
N GLU A 42 16.44 -13.14 5.70
CA GLU A 42 17.86 -13.27 5.38
C GLU A 42 18.76 -12.61 6.44
N GLU A 43 18.40 -11.41 6.92
CA GLU A 43 19.16 -10.74 7.98
C GLU A 43 19.08 -11.51 9.30
N ILE A 44 17.90 -12.02 9.68
CA ILE A 44 17.73 -12.89 10.85
C ILE A 44 18.63 -14.12 10.72
N CYS A 45 18.58 -14.84 9.59
CA CYS A 45 19.44 -15.99 9.34
C CYS A 45 20.93 -15.62 9.45
N ARG A 46 21.35 -14.50 8.86
CA ARG A 46 22.73 -14.01 8.93
C ARG A 46 23.20 -13.73 10.36
N PHE A 47 22.36 -13.10 11.19
CA PHE A 47 22.69 -12.83 12.59
C PHE A 47 22.66 -14.10 13.43
N SER A 48 21.66 -14.96 13.25
CA SER A 48 21.56 -16.26 13.91
C SER A 48 22.80 -17.12 13.63
N SER A 49 23.29 -17.19 12.39
CA SER A 49 24.54 -17.91 12.09
C SER A 49 25.76 -17.34 12.81
N LEU A 50 25.84 -16.01 12.96
CA LEU A 50 26.96 -15.37 13.66
C LEU A 50 26.88 -15.64 15.17
N ILE A 51 25.68 -15.62 15.74
CA ILE A 51 25.46 -15.96 17.15
C ILE A 51 25.86 -17.42 17.39
N SER A 52 25.40 -18.36 16.55
CA SER A 52 25.77 -19.77 16.65
C SER A 52 27.29 -19.98 16.54
N GLU A 53 27.97 -19.26 15.63
CA GLU A 53 29.44 -19.31 15.51
C GLU A 53 30.13 -18.83 16.80
N LEU A 54 29.63 -17.74 17.41
CA LEU A 54 30.16 -17.23 18.68
C LEU A 54 29.93 -18.20 19.84
N GLU A 55 28.73 -18.78 19.94
CA GLU A 55 28.41 -19.78 20.97
C GLU A 55 29.27 -21.03 20.83
N GLU A 56 29.52 -21.50 19.61
CA GLU A 56 30.40 -22.63 19.36
C GLU A 56 31.83 -22.30 19.80
N LYS A 57 32.36 -21.15 19.38
CA LYS A 57 33.69 -20.68 19.74
C LYS A 57 33.88 -20.52 21.24
N ASN A 58 32.87 -20.01 21.95
CA ASN A 58 32.91 -19.85 23.40
C ASN A 58 33.02 -21.19 24.16
N ARG A 59 32.59 -22.30 23.56
CA ARG A 59 32.73 -23.65 24.14
C ARG A 59 34.11 -24.27 23.85
N ARG A 60 34.91 -23.70 22.94
CA ARG A 60 36.22 -24.26 22.55
C ARG A 60 37.32 -23.93 23.57
N PRO A 61 38.40 -24.72 23.63
CA PRO A 61 39.57 -24.38 24.45
C PRO A 61 40.20 -23.03 24.04
N ALA A 62 40.77 -22.32 25.01
CA ALA A 62 41.34 -20.98 24.80
C ALA A 62 42.36 -20.92 23.65
N ARG A 63 43.20 -21.95 23.49
CA ARG A 63 44.20 -21.98 22.40
C ARG A 63 43.55 -21.94 21.01
N GLU A 64 42.41 -22.61 20.85
CA GLU A 64 41.72 -22.75 19.56
C GLU A 64 40.95 -21.47 19.25
N LEU A 65 40.28 -20.90 20.26
CA LEU A 65 39.62 -19.61 20.18
C LEU A 65 40.55 -18.50 19.68
N LEU A 66 41.78 -18.44 20.21
CA LEU A 66 42.74 -17.38 19.86
C LEU A 66 43.22 -17.43 18.40
N THR A 67 42.98 -18.51 17.66
CA THR A 67 43.42 -18.62 16.26
C THR A 67 42.58 -17.76 15.31
N ASP A 68 41.28 -17.61 15.57
CA ASP A 68 40.35 -17.01 14.61
C ASP A 68 39.28 -16.10 15.25
N ILE A 69 39.36 -15.80 16.56
CA ILE A 69 38.41 -14.90 17.24
C ILE A 69 38.44 -13.47 16.68
N ARG A 70 39.60 -12.99 16.24
CA ARG A 70 39.76 -11.61 15.72
C ARG A 70 38.88 -11.35 14.50
N SER A 71 38.85 -12.28 13.55
CA SER A 71 38.03 -12.12 12.33
C SER A 71 36.54 -12.20 12.64
N THR A 72 36.13 -13.06 13.57
CA THR A 72 34.75 -13.13 14.06
C THR A 72 34.34 -11.83 14.76
N LEU A 73 35.19 -11.25 15.63
CA LEU A 73 34.92 -9.97 16.28
C LEU A 73 34.80 -8.82 15.29
N ILE A 74 35.71 -8.72 14.32
CA ILE A 74 35.61 -7.73 13.24
C ILE A 74 34.27 -7.86 12.51
N ARG A 75 33.84 -9.09 12.19
CA ARG A 75 32.52 -9.33 11.56
C ARG A 75 31.36 -8.90 12.46
N CYS A 76 31.46 -9.06 13.78
CA CYS A 76 30.42 -8.61 14.71
C CYS A 76 30.31 -7.08 14.75
N GLU A 77 31.44 -6.38 14.85
CA GLU A 77 31.48 -4.92 14.95
C GLU A 77 31.09 -4.23 13.64
N THR A 78 31.53 -4.80 12.51
CA THR A 78 31.31 -4.19 11.19
C THR A 78 29.96 -4.57 10.57
N ARG A 79 29.30 -5.64 11.05
CA ARG A 79 27.99 -6.04 10.55
C ARG A 79 26.91 -5.07 11.02
N LYS A 80 26.43 -4.26 10.07
CA LYS A 80 25.21 -3.49 10.23
C LYS A 80 24.04 -4.26 9.63
N CYS A 81 22.91 -4.24 10.34
CA CYS A 81 21.65 -4.73 9.81
C CYS A 81 21.30 -3.90 8.57
N ARG A 82 21.00 -4.58 7.46
CA ARG A 82 20.37 -3.91 6.32
C ARG A 82 19.02 -3.40 6.81
N LYS A 83 18.74 -2.11 6.67
CA LYS A 83 17.45 -1.52 7.04
C LYS A 83 16.59 -1.42 5.78
N PRO A 84 15.82 -2.45 5.41
CA PRO A 84 14.86 -2.31 4.33
C PRO A 84 13.77 -1.32 4.74
N GLU A 85 13.29 -0.54 3.77
CA GLU A 85 12.10 0.29 3.95
C GLU A 85 10.87 -0.59 3.86
N ALA A 86 9.99 -0.51 4.87
CA ALA A 86 8.76 -1.31 4.91
C ALA A 86 7.78 -0.93 3.79
N VAL A 87 7.71 0.37 3.45
CA VAL A 87 6.89 0.90 2.36
C VAL A 87 7.72 1.97 1.66
N SER A 88 7.77 1.95 0.32
CA SER A 88 8.53 2.95 -0.42
C SER A 88 7.80 4.29 -0.36
N PRO A 89 8.51 5.43 -0.43
CA PRO A 89 7.88 6.74 -0.45
C PRO A 89 6.80 6.87 -1.54
N GLU A 90 7.05 6.29 -2.71
CA GLU A 90 6.14 6.30 -3.86
C GLU A 90 4.88 5.48 -3.59
N LEU A 91 5.01 4.26 -3.05
CA LEU A 91 3.85 3.43 -2.72
C LEU A 91 3.04 4.05 -1.59
N GLY A 92 3.72 4.57 -0.55
CA GLY A 92 3.07 5.27 0.54
C GLY A 92 2.27 6.49 0.07
N GLN A 93 2.79 7.22 -0.92
CA GLN A 93 2.07 8.34 -1.53
C GLN A 93 0.83 7.86 -2.28
N ARG A 94 0.96 6.82 -3.12
CA ARG A 94 -0.18 6.24 -3.85
C ARG A 94 -1.29 5.75 -2.92
N ILE A 95 -0.95 5.15 -1.76
CA ILE A 95 -1.93 4.73 -0.75
C ILE A 95 -2.70 5.93 -0.19
N ARG A 96 -1.98 7.02 0.15
CA ARG A 96 -2.59 8.25 0.68
C ARG A 96 -3.49 8.96 -0.34
N ASP A 97 -3.12 8.90 -1.61
CA ASP A 97 -3.82 9.61 -2.68
C ASP A 97 -5.01 8.82 -3.24
N PHE A 98 -5.06 7.50 -3.03
CA PHE A 98 -6.11 6.64 -3.57
C PHE A 98 -7.54 7.11 -3.21
N PRO A 99 -7.87 7.48 -1.96
CA PRO A 99 -9.20 7.98 -1.62
C PRO A 99 -9.60 9.25 -2.39
N GLN A 100 -8.63 10.04 -2.84
CA GLN A 100 -8.90 11.27 -3.59
C GLN A 100 -9.42 11.00 -5.01
N GLN A 101 -9.23 9.78 -5.54
CA GLN A 101 -9.68 9.41 -6.88
C GLN A 101 -11.21 9.40 -7.00
N ALA A 102 -11.93 9.16 -5.90
CA ALA A 102 -13.40 9.17 -5.87
C ALA A 102 -14.00 10.58 -5.70
N VAL A 103 -13.20 11.59 -5.33
CA VAL A 103 -13.69 12.94 -5.04
C VAL A 103 -14.30 13.64 -6.26
N PRO A 104 -13.68 13.64 -7.46
CA PRO A 104 -14.28 14.24 -8.64
C PRO A 104 -15.61 13.59 -9.00
N LEU A 105 -15.66 12.25 -9.00
CA LEU A 105 -16.87 11.49 -9.28
C LEU A 105 -18.02 11.89 -8.35
N ARG A 106 -17.75 11.94 -7.04
CA ARG A 106 -18.74 12.33 -6.05
C ARG A 106 -19.25 13.76 -6.30
N ARG A 107 -18.38 14.71 -6.62
CA ARG A 107 -18.77 16.11 -6.92
C ARG A 107 -19.66 16.20 -8.16
N GLU A 108 -19.29 15.51 -9.24
CA GLU A 108 -20.10 15.47 -10.46
C GLU A 108 -21.48 14.86 -10.21
N MET A 109 -21.56 13.81 -9.38
CA MET A 109 -22.84 13.23 -8.96
C MET A 109 -23.69 14.20 -8.14
N GLU A 110 -23.09 14.91 -7.19
CA GLU A 110 -23.78 15.92 -6.38
C GLU A 110 -24.37 17.03 -7.27
N MET A 111 -23.60 17.56 -8.23
CA MET A 111 -24.07 18.57 -9.18
C MET A 111 -25.18 18.04 -10.10
N PHE A 112 -25.06 16.79 -10.56
CA PHE A 112 -26.07 16.18 -11.42
C PHE A 112 -27.41 16.00 -10.68
N LEU A 113 -27.38 15.52 -9.43
CA LEU A 113 -28.57 15.36 -8.60
C LEU A 113 -29.22 16.71 -8.26
N GLU A 114 -28.42 17.74 -7.94
CA GLU A 114 -28.92 19.10 -7.69
C GLU A 114 -29.68 19.64 -8.91
N LYS A 115 -29.11 19.48 -10.11
CA LYS A 115 -29.75 19.90 -11.36
C LYS A 115 -31.06 19.16 -11.63
N LEU A 116 -31.10 17.84 -11.39
CA LEU A 116 -32.30 17.03 -11.54
C LEU A 116 -33.42 17.46 -10.59
N CYS A 117 -33.09 17.78 -9.34
CA CYS A 117 -34.07 18.30 -8.38
C CYS A 117 -34.67 19.63 -8.87
N CYS A 118 -33.83 20.57 -9.34
CA CYS A 118 -34.32 21.85 -9.87
C CYS A 118 -35.25 21.70 -11.10
N GLU A 119 -34.97 20.75 -11.98
CA GLU A 119 -35.80 20.47 -13.17
C GLU A 119 -37.16 19.85 -12.81
N LEU A 120 -37.25 19.10 -11.70
CA LEU A 120 -38.48 18.45 -11.24
C LEU A 120 -39.36 19.36 -10.36
N ASP A 121 -38.77 20.32 -9.64
CA ASP A 121 -39.48 21.28 -8.79
C ASP A 121 -40.07 22.49 -9.56
N SER A 122 -39.83 22.56 -10.87
CA SER A 122 -40.40 23.58 -11.74
C SER A 122 -41.85 23.23 -12.11
N GLU A 123 -42.84 23.69 -11.34
CA GLU A 123 -44.26 23.59 -11.74
C GLU A 123 -44.50 24.29 -13.10
N PRO A 124 -45.41 23.76 -13.95
CA PRO A 124 -45.84 24.48 -15.13
C PRO A 124 -46.57 25.74 -14.67
N ALA A 125 -46.05 26.92 -15.00
CA ALA A 125 -46.76 28.16 -14.79
C ALA A 125 -48.18 28.01 -15.34
N ASP A 126 -49.18 28.12 -14.47
CA ASP A 126 -50.59 28.20 -14.83
C ASP A 126 -50.74 29.30 -15.90
N ILE A 127 -50.89 28.89 -17.15
CA ILE A 127 -51.31 29.77 -18.22
C ILE A 127 -52.80 29.98 -17.98
N CYS A 128 -53.13 31.04 -17.24
CA CYS A 128 -54.48 31.55 -17.15
C CYS A 128 -54.88 31.99 -18.57
N LEU A 129 -55.68 31.17 -19.27
CA LEU A 129 -56.35 31.54 -20.51
C LEU A 129 -57.53 32.45 -20.15
N ASP A 130 -57.41 33.72 -20.54
CA ASP A 130 -58.47 34.73 -20.54
C ASP A 130 -59.62 34.35 -21.50
#